data_AF-A0A0D2ZYH1-F1
#
_entry.id   AF-A0A0D2ZYH1-F1
#
_cell.length_a   1.000
_cell.length_b   1.000
_cell.length_c   1.000
_cell.angle_alpha   90.00
_cell.angle_beta   90.00
_cell.angle_gamma   90.00
#
_symmetry.space_group_name_H-M   'P 1'
#
loop_
_entity.id
_entity.type
_entity.pdbx_description
1 polymer ?
#
loop_
_entity_poly.entity_id
_entity_poly.type
_entity_poly.pdbx_seq_one_letter_code
_entity_poly.pdbx_strand_id
1 'polypeptide(L)'
;MLKWRNEFGADQIIQDFNFNELDQVTMYYPQGYHGVDKNGRPIYIERLGKAHPGKLMDVTTIDRYLKYHVQEFEKALQQKLPACSIAAKRRVTTTTTILDADGLGMKNFSPAAANLLSSIAKVDCSYYPE
;
A
#
# COMPACT_ATOMS: atom_id res chain seq x y z
N MET A 1 -14.10 6.36 11.79
CA MET A 1 -13.88 5.30 10.79
C MET A 1 -15.07 5.16 9.82
N LEU A 2 -16.28 4.80 10.24
CA LEU A 2 -17.43 4.62 9.33
C LEU A 2 -17.77 5.85 8.46
N LYS A 3 -17.77 7.06 9.04
CA LYS A 3 -17.97 8.30 8.29
C LYS A 3 -16.95 8.47 7.15
N TRP A 4 -15.66 8.24 7.45
CA TRP A 4 -14.60 8.34 6.46
C TRP A 4 -14.74 7.28 5.37
N ARG A 5 -15.11 6.03 5.70
CA ARG A 5 -15.32 4.98 4.70
C ARG A 5 -16.40 5.37 3.69
N ASN A 6 -17.50 5.94 4.17
CA ASN A 6 -18.59 6.43 3.33
C ASN A 6 -18.12 7.60 2.44
N GLU A 7 -17.46 8.60 3.03
CA GLU A 7 -16.96 9.77 2.30
C GLU A 7 -15.86 9.43 1.27
N PHE A 8 -14.99 8.47 1.59
CA PHE A 8 -13.89 8.03 0.73
C PHE A 8 -14.35 7.03 -0.34
N GLY A 9 -15.47 6.34 -0.12
CA GLY A 9 -15.94 5.23 -0.95
C GLY A 9 -15.15 3.94 -0.75
N ALA A 10 -14.59 3.71 0.45
CA ALA A 10 -13.70 2.58 0.72
C ALA A 10 -14.37 1.21 0.53
N ASP A 11 -15.68 1.09 0.79
CA ASP A 11 -16.40 -0.19 0.72
C ASP A 11 -16.57 -0.72 -0.72
N GLN A 12 -16.58 0.16 -1.72
CA GLN A 12 -16.71 -0.20 -3.15
C GLN A 12 -15.43 0.05 -3.95
N ILE A 13 -14.33 0.43 -3.28
CA ILE A 13 -13.12 0.87 -3.97
C ILE A 13 -12.46 -0.24 -4.79
N ILE A 14 -12.66 -1.51 -4.42
CA ILE A 14 -12.13 -2.64 -5.20
C ILE A 14 -12.80 -2.72 -6.57
N GLN A 15 -14.08 -2.37 -6.66
CA GLN A 15 -14.90 -2.43 -7.86
C GLN A 15 -14.81 -1.14 -8.68
N ASP A 16 -14.89 0.01 -8.01
CA ASP A 16 -15.12 1.30 -8.66
C ASP A 16 -13.84 2.02 -9.07
N PHE A 17 -12.72 1.72 -8.42
CA PHE A 17 -11.46 2.40 -8.69
C PHE A 17 -10.55 1.58 -9.59
N ASN A 18 -10.21 2.14 -10.75
CA ASN A 18 -9.21 1.56 -11.64
C ASN A 18 -7.93 2.42 -11.67
N PHE A 19 -6.82 1.78 -11.31
CA PHE A 19 -5.50 2.39 -11.28
C PHE A 19 -4.68 1.97 -12.50
N ASN A 20 -5.08 2.47 -13.66
CA ASN A 20 -4.51 2.10 -14.96
C ASN A 20 -3.00 2.38 -15.09
N GLU A 21 -2.49 3.33 -14.32
CA GLU A 21 -1.07 3.72 -14.29
C GLU A 21 -0.20 2.84 -13.38
N LEU A 22 -0.75 1.77 -12.79
CA LEU A 22 -0.04 0.92 -11.83
C LEU A 22 1.29 0.38 -12.37
N ASP A 23 1.33 -0.06 -13.62
CA ASP A 23 2.56 -0.60 -14.24
C ASP A 23 3.66 0.48 -14.30
N GLN A 24 3.30 1.73 -14.59
CA GLN A 24 4.26 2.85 -14.60
C GLN A 24 4.66 3.26 -13.18
N VAL A 25 3.70 3.26 -12.25
CA VAL A 25 3.94 3.55 -10.83
C VAL A 25 4.92 2.54 -10.23
N THR A 26 4.74 1.24 -10.48
CA THR A 26 5.62 0.19 -9.94
C THR A 26 7.03 0.20 -10.55
N MET A 27 7.21 0.76 -11.76
CA MET A 27 8.55 1.03 -12.30
C MET A 27 9.29 2.10 -11.48
N TYR A 28 8.59 3.11 -10.99
CA TYR A 28 9.19 4.21 -10.23
C TYR A 28 9.13 4.04 -8.72
N TYR A 29 8.25 3.21 -8.19
CA TYR A 29 8.17 2.85 -6.79
C TYR A 29 7.84 1.35 -6.69
N PRO A 30 8.87 0.48 -6.78
CA PRO A 30 8.66 -0.95 -6.79
C PRO A 30 8.13 -1.43 -5.43
N GLN A 31 6.91 -1.96 -5.45
CA GLN A 31 6.22 -2.46 -4.26
C GLN A 31 5.22 -3.56 -4.61
N GLY A 32 4.89 -4.42 -3.65
CA GLY A 32 3.86 -5.43 -3.83
C GLY A 32 3.93 -6.59 -2.84
N TYR A 33 2.92 -7.46 -2.90
CA TYR A 33 2.87 -8.67 -2.09
C TYR A 33 3.60 -9.84 -2.76
N HIS A 34 4.35 -10.61 -1.98
CA HIS A 34 5.03 -11.81 -2.47
C HIS A 34 5.18 -12.88 -1.38
N GLY A 35 4.42 -13.98 -1.48
CA GLY A 35 4.51 -15.11 -0.56
C GLY A 35 3.98 -14.81 0.85
N VAL A 36 4.36 -15.68 1.80
CA VAL A 36 3.95 -15.60 3.22
C VAL A 36 5.14 -15.84 4.14
N ASP A 37 5.12 -15.25 5.34
CA ASP A 37 6.14 -15.46 6.37
C ASP A 37 6.00 -16.84 7.02
N LYS A 38 6.92 -17.19 7.92
CA LYS A 38 6.90 -18.45 8.68
C LYS A 38 5.64 -18.66 9.52
N ASN A 39 4.89 -17.59 9.79
CA ASN A 39 3.63 -17.65 10.51
C ASN A 39 2.43 -17.72 9.55
N GLY A 40 2.61 -17.57 8.24
CA GLY A 40 1.52 -17.49 7.27
C GLY A 40 0.95 -16.08 7.08
N ARG A 41 1.64 -15.02 7.52
CA ARG A 41 1.27 -13.63 7.22
C ARG A 41 1.69 -13.28 5.79
N PRO A 42 0.85 -12.63 4.98
CA PRO A 42 1.25 -12.20 3.64
C PRO A 42 2.40 -11.18 3.74
N ILE A 43 3.43 -11.36 2.92
CA ILE A 43 4.61 -10.48 2.89
C ILE A 43 4.37 -9.37 1.88
N TYR A 44 4.50 -8.12 2.32
CA TYR A 44 4.51 -6.93 1.48
C TYR A 44 5.93 -6.37 1.42
N ILE A 45 6.41 -6.02 0.23
CA ILE A 45 7.79 -5.57 0.00
C ILE A 45 7.75 -4.20 -0.66
N GLU A 46 8.50 -3.24 -0.13
CA GLU A 46 8.77 -1.96 -0.78
C GLU A 46 10.27 -1.74 -0.95
N ARG A 47 10.67 -1.22 -2.11
CA ARG A 47 12.07 -0.93 -2.42
C ARG A 47 12.33 0.56 -2.45
N LEU A 48 12.54 1.13 -1.26
CA LEU A 48 12.62 2.57 -1.05
C LEU A 48 13.78 3.22 -1.81
N GLY A 49 14.96 2.60 -1.84
CA GLY A 49 16.10 3.16 -2.58
C GLY A 49 15.98 3.13 -4.09
N LYS A 50 15.06 2.31 -4.62
CA LYS A 50 14.66 2.31 -6.04
C LYS A 50 13.50 3.24 -6.35
N ALA A 51 12.91 3.86 -5.32
CA ALA A 51 11.84 4.82 -5.52
C ALA A 51 12.37 6.11 -6.18
N HIS A 52 11.57 6.67 -7.08
CA HIS A 52 11.80 7.94 -7.77
C HIS A 52 10.60 8.85 -7.57
N PRO A 53 10.48 9.55 -6.42
CA PRO A 53 9.29 10.34 -6.08
C PRO A 53 8.94 11.42 -7.11
N GLY A 54 9.95 12.05 -7.74
CA GLY A 54 9.71 13.02 -8.82
C GLY A 54 9.01 12.38 -10.01
N LYS A 55 9.54 11.26 -10.52
CA LYS A 55 8.94 10.54 -11.65
C LYS A 55 7.60 9.90 -11.29
N LEU A 56 7.40 9.53 -10.04
CA LEU A 56 6.11 9.04 -9.55
C LEU A 56 5.03 10.12 -9.70
N MET A 57 5.35 11.37 -9.37
CA MET A 57 4.40 12.49 -9.51
C MET A 57 4.16 12.90 -10.98
N ASP A 58 4.98 12.45 -11.92
CA ASP A 58 4.75 12.66 -13.36
C ASP A 58 3.69 11.71 -13.93
N VAL A 59 3.44 10.56 -13.27
CA VAL A 59 2.54 9.50 -13.77
C VAL A 59 1.26 9.32 -12.95
N THR A 60 1.25 9.77 -11.70
CA THR A 60 0.08 9.70 -10.82
C THR A 60 -0.02 10.96 -9.95
N THR A 61 -1.19 11.16 -9.35
CA THR A 61 -1.38 12.16 -8.28
C THR A 61 -1.36 11.49 -6.91
N ILE A 62 -1.14 12.30 -5.86
CA ILE A 62 -1.25 11.84 -4.47
C ILE A 62 -2.63 11.24 -4.21
N ASP A 63 -3.71 11.91 -4.64
CA ASP A 63 -5.08 11.43 -4.43
C ASP A 63 -5.35 10.07 -5.06
N ARG A 64 -4.87 9.86 -6.30
CA ARG A 64 -5.03 8.57 -6.99
C ARG A 64 -4.18 7.49 -6.34
N TYR A 65 -2.95 7.82 -5.94
CA TYR A 65 -2.09 6.89 -5.22
C TYR A 65 -2.69 6.50 -3.86
N LEU A 66 -3.28 7.44 -3.13
CA LEU A 66 -3.97 7.14 -1.88
C LEU A 66 -5.17 6.22 -2.08
N LYS A 67 -5.96 6.42 -3.15
CA LYS A 67 -7.05 5.49 -3.50
C LYS A 67 -6.52 4.10 -3.84
N TYR A 68 -5.41 4.01 -4.57
CA TYR A 68 -4.73 2.75 -4.84
C TYR A 68 -4.26 2.07 -3.55
N HIS A 69 -3.61 2.81 -2.66
CA HIS A 69 -3.14 2.33 -1.37
C HIS A 69 -4.29 1.76 -0.52
N VAL A 70 -5.37 2.52 -0.39
CA VAL A 70 -6.59 2.07 0.30
C VAL A 70 -7.19 0.84 -0.38
N GLN A 71 -7.22 0.79 -1.71
CA GLN A 71 -7.70 -0.38 -2.45
C GLN A 71 -6.86 -1.63 -2.15
N GLU A 72 -5.54 -1.51 -2.09
CA GLU A 72 -4.66 -2.64 -1.73
C GLU A 72 -4.88 -3.10 -0.28
N PHE A 73 -5.14 -2.18 0.65
CA PHE A 73 -5.54 -2.52 2.01
C PHE A 73 -6.88 -3.27 2.05
N GLU A 74 -7.90 -2.80 1.32
CA GLU A 74 -9.18 -3.50 1.25
C GLU A 74 -9.04 -4.90 0.63
N LYS A 75 -8.24 -5.05 -0.43
CA LYS A 75 -7.91 -6.38 -1.00
C LYS A 75 -7.15 -7.24 0.02
N ALA A 76 -6.23 -6.68 0.79
CA ALA A 76 -5.52 -7.42 1.82
C ALA A 76 -6.48 -7.95 2.90
N LEU A 77 -7.38 -7.10 3.39
CA LEU A 77 -8.37 -7.45 4.41
C LEU A 77 -9.41 -8.46 3.90
N GLN A 78 -9.95 -8.25 2.71
CA GLN A 78 -11.08 -9.05 2.19
C GLN A 78 -10.64 -10.32 1.46
N GLN A 79 -9.40 -10.38 0.95
CA GLN A 79 -8.94 -11.47 0.10
C GLN A 79 -7.68 -12.15 0.65
N LYS A 80 -6.60 -11.40 0.90
CA LYS A 80 -5.30 -11.99 1.26
C LYS A 80 -5.30 -12.60 2.66
N LEU A 81 -5.77 -11.88 3.68
CA LEU A 81 -5.80 -12.35 5.06
C LEU A 81 -6.73 -13.57 5.27
N PRO A 82 -7.95 -13.62 4.66
CA PRO A 82 -8.77 -14.82 4.69
C PRO A 82 -8.08 -16.02 4.02
N ALA A 83 -7.49 -15.84 2.84
CA ALA A 83 -6.76 -16.90 2.15
C ALA A 83 -5.57 -17.41 2.99
N CYS A 84 -4.82 -16.49 3.61
CA CYS A 84 -3.72 -16.83 4.50
C CYS A 84 -4.20 -17.56 5.76
N SER A 85 -5.35 -17.16 6.33
CA SER A 85 -5.93 -17.83 7.50
C SER A 85 -6.32 -19.27 7.21
N ILE A 86 -6.93 -19.50 6.04
CA ILE A 86 -7.29 -20.85 5.56
C ILE A 86 -6.02 -21.70 5.38
N ALA A 87 -5.03 -21.17 4.65
CA ALA A 87 -3.78 -21.89 4.38
C ALA A 87 -3.00 -22.23 5.66
N ALA A 88 -2.95 -21.30 6.62
CA ALA A 88 -2.23 -21.46 7.87
C ALA A 88 -3.02 -22.23 8.95
N LYS A 89 -4.29 -22.59 8.69
CA LYS A 89 -5.22 -23.23 9.65
C LYS A 89 -5.31 -22.49 10.99
N ARG A 90 -5.20 -21.17 10.96
CA ARG A 90 -5.25 -20.29 12.14
C ARG A 90 -5.70 -18.90 11.71
N ARG A 91 -6.16 -18.09 12.66
CA ARG A 91 -6.51 -16.70 12.38
C ARG A 91 -5.24 -15.88 12.07
N VAL A 92 -5.19 -15.29 10.87
CA VAL A 92 -4.16 -14.34 10.42
C VAL A 92 -4.84 -13.00 10.21
N THR A 93 -4.46 -12.00 11.00
CA THR A 93 -5.03 -10.64 10.93
C THR A 93 -4.01 -9.57 10.56
N THR A 94 -2.73 -9.95 10.41
CA THR A 94 -1.63 -9.00 10.19
C THR A 94 -0.79 -9.40 8.98
N THR A 95 -0.10 -8.42 8.42
CA THR A 95 0.85 -8.57 7.30
C THR A 95 2.28 -8.55 7.85
N THR A 96 3.25 -8.90 7.00
CA THR A 96 4.68 -8.66 7.27
C THR A 96 5.21 -7.72 6.20
N THR A 97 5.64 -6.52 6.57
CA THR A 97 6.21 -5.55 5.63
C THR A 97 7.73 -5.57 5.68
N ILE A 98 8.36 -5.64 4.51
CA ILE A 98 9.81 -5.51 4.32
C ILE A 98 10.07 -4.20 3.58
N LEU A 99 10.86 -3.33 4.20
CA LEU A 99 11.32 -2.08 3.60
C LEU A 99 12.80 -2.24 3.21
N ASP A 100 13.07 -2.41 1.92
CA ASP A 100 14.42 -2.45 1.36
C ASP A 100 14.96 -1.01 1.23
N ALA A 101 15.83 -0.66 2.17
CA ALA A 101 16.47 0.65 2.25
C ALA A 101 17.78 0.74 1.44
N ASP A 102 18.20 -0.32 0.75
CA ASP A 102 19.40 -0.28 -0.08
C ASP A 102 19.24 0.75 -1.21
N GLY A 103 20.25 1.63 -1.36
CA GLY A 103 20.23 2.75 -2.32
C GLY A 103 19.39 3.96 -1.91
N LEU A 104 18.81 3.99 -0.70
CA LEU A 104 18.10 5.15 -0.18
C LEU A 104 19.07 6.33 0.04
N GLY A 105 18.75 7.51 -0.48
CA GLY A 105 19.59 8.70 -0.32
C GLY A 105 18.80 9.99 -0.34
N MET A 106 19.49 11.15 -0.28
CA MET A 106 18.86 12.48 -0.20
C MET A 106 17.83 12.75 -1.30
N LYS A 107 18.03 12.20 -2.51
CA LYS A 107 17.09 12.31 -3.65
C LYS A 107 15.69 11.73 -3.34
N ASN A 108 15.59 10.81 -2.39
CA ASN A 108 14.35 10.17 -1.98
C ASN A 108 13.56 11.02 -0.96
N PHE A 109 14.22 11.99 -0.31
CA PHE A 109 13.63 12.88 0.69
C PHE A 109 13.18 14.20 0.07
N SER A 110 12.43 14.13 -1.03
CA SER A 110 11.83 15.32 -1.65
C SER A 110 10.55 15.75 -0.91
N PRO A 111 10.11 17.01 -1.04
CA PRO A 111 8.81 17.44 -0.51
C PRO A 111 7.64 16.58 -1.01
N ALA A 112 7.70 16.12 -2.27
CA ALA A 112 6.70 15.20 -2.82
C ALA A 112 6.68 13.85 -2.09
N ALA A 113 7.85 13.28 -1.80
CA ALA A 113 7.96 12.03 -1.03
C ALA A 113 7.44 12.22 0.41
N ALA A 114 7.82 13.32 1.06
CA ALA A 114 7.39 13.63 2.42
C ALA A 114 5.86 13.81 2.49
N ASN A 115 5.27 14.53 1.53
CA ASN A 115 3.83 14.71 1.44
C ASN A 115 3.11 13.38 1.21
N LEU A 116 3.57 12.56 0.26
CA LEU A 116 2.99 11.25 -0.01
C LEU A 116 3.03 10.35 1.23
N LEU A 117 4.20 10.24 1.87
CA LEU A 117 4.38 9.44 3.08
C LEU A 117 3.49 9.94 4.23
N SER A 118 3.40 11.25 4.43
CA SER A 118 2.54 11.85 5.45
C SER A 118 1.06 11.54 5.20
N SER A 119 0.62 11.61 3.95
CA SER A 119 -0.76 11.27 3.56
C SER A 119 -1.07 9.79 3.79
N ILE A 120 -0.16 8.89 3.42
CA ILE A 120 -0.28 7.44 3.66
C ILE A 120 -0.35 7.16 5.16
N ALA A 121 0.62 7.65 5.93
CA ALA A 121 0.69 7.45 7.38
C ALA A 121 -0.57 7.97 8.10
N LYS A 122 -1.13 9.09 7.63
CA LYS A 122 -2.39 9.62 8.17
C LYS A 122 -3.55 8.65 7.96
N VAL A 123 -3.67 8.06 6.78
CA VAL A 123 -4.72 7.07 6.47
C VAL A 123 -4.54 5.82 7.31
N ASP A 124 -3.34 5.24 7.30
CA ASP A 124 -3.02 3.99 7.99
C ASP A 124 -3.31 4.10 9.49
N CYS A 125 -2.74 5.11 10.15
CA CYS A 125 -2.89 5.29 11.60
C CYS A 125 -4.31 5.68 12.03
N SER A 126 -5.09 6.33 11.16
CA SER A 126 -6.43 6.82 11.53
C SER A 126 -7.54 5.82 11.21
N TYR A 127 -7.38 4.99 10.19
CA TYR A 127 -8.46 4.20 9.60
C TYR A 127 -8.17 2.71 9.49
N TYR A 128 -6.90 2.30 9.58
CA TYR A 128 -6.48 0.90 9.59
C TYR A 128 -5.66 0.55 10.85
N PRO A 129 -6.12 0.90 12.07
CA PRO A 129 -5.44 0.47 13.29
C PRO A 129 -5.58 -1.05 13.49
N GLU A 130 -4.67 -1.63 14.26
CA GLU A 130 -4.89 -2.93 14.91
C GLU A 130 -5.91 -2.82 16.06
#